data_AF-A0A0C2MVP4-F1
#
_entry.id   AF-A0A0C2MVP4-F1
#
_cell.length_a   1.000
_cell.length_b   1.000
_cell.length_c   1.000
_cell.angle_alpha   90.00
_cell.angle_beta   90.00
_cell.angle_gamma   90.00
#
_symmetry.space_group_name_H-M   'P 1'
#
loop_
_entity.id
_entity.type
_entity.pdbx_description
1 polymer ?
#
loop_
_entity_poly.entity_id
_entity_poly.type
_entity_poly.pdbx_seq_one_letter_code
_entity_poly.pdbx_strand_id
1 'polypeptide(L)'
;MLLAINCYNIIQCDTIVGCSVNAETLYSFLRRLVEVLGEGVFTIVMNNVRFHHTAVNNMDHFPYYIKFLPRHSQFENPCEEVFRTNDLVRRMTDSCEGIPVNSLSNFVAHAETFSNKYLNLKDIPRY
;
A
#
# COMPACT_ATOMS: atom_id res chain seq x y z
N MET A 1 4.41 -5.02 9.56
CA MET A 1 4.16 -5.70 8.28
C MET A 1 4.26 -4.69 7.16
N LEU A 2 4.76 -5.11 6.01
CA LEU A 2 4.78 -4.36 4.76
C LEU A 2 4.01 -5.16 3.70
N LEU A 3 3.17 -4.47 2.93
CA LEU A 3 2.28 -5.10 1.97
C LEU A 3 2.25 -4.26 0.69
N ALA A 4 2.41 -4.92 -0.44
CA ALA A 4 2.20 -4.36 -1.78
C ALA A 4 1.13 -5.19 -2.49
N ILE A 5 0.10 -4.51 -2.96
CA ILE A 5 -1.01 -5.11 -3.71
C ILE A 5 -1.27 -4.33 -4.99
N ASN A 6 -1.84 -4.99 -5.98
CA ASN A 6 -2.51 -4.35 -7.10
C ASN A 6 -4.00 -4.78 -7.10
N CYS A 7 -4.75 -4.41 -8.14
CA CYS A 7 -6.15 -4.77 -8.27
C CYS A 7 -6.41 -6.27 -8.50
N TYR A 8 -5.37 -7.07 -8.77
CA TYR A 8 -5.48 -8.48 -9.12
C TYR A 8 -4.96 -9.42 -8.02
N ASN A 9 -3.85 -9.09 -7.37
CA ASN A 9 -3.18 -9.95 -6.41
C ASN A 9 -2.38 -9.17 -5.36
N ILE A 10 -2.03 -9.88 -4.28
CA ILE A 10 -0.94 -9.46 -3.40
C ILE A 10 0.36 -9.74 -4.13
N ILE A 11 1.17 -8.69 -4.33
CA ILE A 11 2.45 -8.79 -5.05
C ILE A 11 3.55 -9.26 -4.09
N GLN A 12 3.59 -8.66 -2.90
CA GLN A 12 4.61 -8.97 -1.89
C GLN A 12 4.06 -8.65 -0.49
N CYS A 13 4.34 -9.53 0.47
CA CYS A 13 3.96 -9.36 1.86
C CYS A 13 5.11 -9.78 2.78
N ASP A 14 5.44 -8.92 3.73
CA ASP A 14 6.53 -9.10 4.67
C ASP A 14 6.08 -8.89 6.11
N THR A 15 6.12 -9.95 6.90
CA THR A 15 5.86 -9.91 8.33
C THR A 15 7.13 -9.50 9.07
N ILE A 16 7.07 -8.37 9.77
CA ILE A 16 8.17 -7.90 10.63
C ILE A 16 7.86 -8.31 12.07
N VAL A 17 8.73 -9.12 12.67
CA VAL A 17 8.59 -9.66 14.03
C VAL A 17 9.66 -9.07 14.93
N GLY A 18 9.27 -8.61 16.12
CA GLY A 18 10.21 -8.16 17.15
C GLY A 18 10.73 -6.72 17.00
N CYS A 19 10.34 -5.99 15.95
CA CYS A 19 10.69 -4.58 15.76
C CYS A 19 9.61 -3.80 14.99
N SER A 20 9.66 -2.47 15.08
CA SER A 20 8.79 -1.58 14.31
C SER A 20 9.30 -1.42 12.87
N VAL A 21 8.36 -1.17 11.94
CA VAL A 21 8.70 -0.79 10.56
C VAL A 21 9.39 0.58 10.59
N ASN A 22 10.50 0.70 9.88
CA ASN A 22 11.30 1.92 9.75
C ASN A 22 11.73 2.13 8.28
N ALA A 23 12.53 3.17 8.01
CA ALA A 23 12.96 3.47 6.66
C ALA A 23 13.84 2.38 6.02
N GLU A 24 14.72 1.73 6.79
CA GLU A 24 15.64 0.70 6.30
C GLU A 24 14.91 -0.59 5.93
N THR A 25 13.96 -1.01 6.76
CA THR A 25 13.10 -2.17 6.49
C THR A 25 12.23 -1.94 5.26
N LEU A 26 11.65 -0.74 5.13
CA LEU A 26 10.89 -0.37 3.93
C LEU A 26 11.78 -0.29 2.69
N TYR A 27 12.99 0.28 2.80
CA TYR A 27 13.94 0.33 1.69
C TYR A 27 14.26 -1.08 1.15
N SER A 28 14.52 -2.02 2.06
CA SER A 28 14.80 -3.43 1.72
C SER A 28 13.59 -4.13 1.10
N PHE A 29 12.38 -3.79 1.54
CA PHE A 29 11.14 -4.26 0.93
C PHE A 29 10.96 -3.74 -0.49
N LEU A 30 11.14 -2.44 -0.71
CA LEU A 30 10.99 -1.82 -2.02
C LEU A 30 12.02 -2.36 -3.03
N ARG A 31 13.24 -2.67 -2.61
CA ARG A 31 14.23 -3.34 -3.47
C ARG A 31 13.77 -4.73 -3.94
N ARG A 32 13.24 -5.55 -3.04
CA ARG A 32 12.67 -6.86 -3.40
C ARG A 32 11.42 -6.71 -4.27
N LEU A 33 10.62 -5.68 -4.02
CA LEU A 33 9.45 -5.39 -4.86
C LEU A 33 9.86 -5.11 -6.31
N VAL A 34 10.98 -4.42 -6.54
CA VAL A 34 11.55 -4.23 -7.89
C VAL A 34 11.94 -5.55 -8.53
N GLU A 35 12.56 -6.46 -7.77
CA GLU A 35 12.93 -7.80 -8.27
C GLU A 35 11.70 -8.63 -8.66
N VAL A 36 10.59 -8.49 -7.93
CA VAL A 36 9.31 -9.19 -8.21
C VAL A 36 8.56 -8.57 -9.39
N LEU A 37 8.49 -7.24 -9.47
CA LEU A 37 7.75 -6.54 -10.52
C LEU A 37 8.50 -6.53 -11.86
N GLY A 38 9.83 -6.56 -11.82
CA GLY A 38 10.67 -6.56 -13.02
C GLY A 38 10.58 -5.26 -13.82
N GLU A 39 10.80 -5.37 -15.13
CA GLU A 39 10.72 -4.23 -16.05
C GLU A 39 9.26 -3.82 -16.29
N GLY A 40 8.99 -2.52 -16.16
CA GLY A 40 7.67 -1.96 -16.42
C GLY A 40 7.49 -0.55 -15.88
N VAL A 41 6.39 0.08 -16.27
CA VAL A 41 6.02 1.42 -15.79
C VAL A 41 5.00 1.27 -14.67
N PHE A 42 5.48 1.23 -13.43
CA PHE A 42 4.65 1.13 -12.25
C PHE A 42 4.60 2.45 -11.48
N THR A 43 3.49 2.66 -10.77
CA THR A 43 3.36 3.73 -9.78
C THR A 43 3.12 3.09 -8.43
N ILE A 44 4.04 3.30 -7.50
CA ILE A 44 3.89 2.90 -6.11
C ILE A 44 3.16 4.02 -5.36
N VAL A 45 2.01 3.69 -4.79
CA VAL A 45 1.20 4.60 -3.97
C VAL A 45 1.39 4.25 -2.50
N MET A 46 1.73 5.24 -1.67
CA MET A 46 1.99 5.03 -0.24
C MET A 46 1.35 6.12 0.62
N ASN A 47 1.08 5.81 1.88
CA ASN A 47 0.72 6.80 2.89
C ASN A 47 1.81 7.89 3.00
N ASN A 48 1.40 9.14 3.25
CA ASN A 48 2.33 10.24 3.47
C ASN A 48 2.82 10.27 4.94
N VAL A 49 3.74 9.36 5.25
CA VAL A 49 4.41 9.25 6.55
C VAL A 49 5.91 9.45 6.40
N ARG A 50 6.55 10.04 7.43
CA ARG A 50 7.95 10.52 7.36
C ARG A 50 8.94 9.45 6.90
N PHE A 51 8.84 8.23 7.43
CA PHE A 51 9.82 7.17 7.12
C PHE A 51 9.68 6.64 5.68
N HIS A 52 8.53 6.82 5.02
CA HIS A 52 8.40 6.50 3.59
C HIS A 52 9.26 7.46 2.75
N HIS A 53 9.20 8.77 3.04
CA HIS A 53 10.04 9.76 2.37
C HIS A 53 11.52 9.48 2.59
N THR A 54 11.92 9.14 3.81
CA THR A 54 13.31 8.76 4.10
C THR A 54 13.74 7.53 3.31
N ALA A 55 12.93 6.47 3.27
CA ALA A 55 13.25 5.25 2.52
C ALA A 55 13.43 5.53 1.02
N VAL A 56 12.56 6.38 0.45
CA VAL A 56 12.60 6.77 -0.97
C VAL A 56 13.78 7.66 -1.28
N ASN A 57 14.07 8.65 -0.44
CA ASN A 57 15.21 9.55 -0.64
C ASN A 57 16.56 8.82 -0.55
N ASN A 58 16.60 7.68 0.15
CA ASN A 58 17.77 6.80 0.19
C ASN A 58 17.93 5.96 -1.09
N MET A 59 17.00 6.04 -2.05
CA MET A 59 17.06 5.35 -3.33
C MET A 59 17.45 6.33 -4.43
N ASP A 60 18.74 6.36 -4.77
CA ASP A 60 19.25 7.25 -5.82
C ASP A 60 18.60 7.00 -7.20
N HIS A 61 18.22 5.75 -7.49
CA HIS A 61 17.69 5.33 -8.80
C HIS A 61 16.55 4.31 -8.66
N PHE A 62 15.45 4.69 -8.01
CA PHE A 62 14.27 3.82 -7.97
C PHE A 62 13.56 3.82 -9.35
N PRO A 63 13.27 2.65 -9.95
CA PRO A 63 12.82 2.57 -11.35
C PRO A 63 11.33 2.92 -11.54
N TYR A 64 10.58 3.16 -10.47
CA TYR A 64 9.13 3.38 -10.51
C TYR A 64 8.76 4.76 -9.99
N TYR A 65 7.61 5.27 -10.45
CA TYR A 65 7.05 6.50 -9.92
C TYR A 65 6.52 6.27 -8.50
N ILE A 66 6.72 7.24 -7.62
CA ILE A 66 6.19 7.20 -6.26
C ILE A 66 5.21 8.35 -6.07
N LYS A 67 4.00 8.00 -5.61
CA LYS A 67 2.98 8.97 -5.21
C LYS A 67 2.63 8.77 -3.74
N PHE A 68 2.56 9.89 -3.03
CA PHE A 68 2.12 9.91 -1.64
C PHE A 68 0.66 10.36 -1.57
N LEU A 69 -0.15 9.59 -0.84
CA LEU A 69 -1.53 9.97 -0.54
C LEU A 69 -1.57 11.23 0.34
N PRO A 70 -2.66 12.01 0.34
CA PRO A 70 -2.88 13.07 1.30
C PRO A 70 -2.70 12.59 2.76
N ARG A 71 -2.34 13.51 3.66
CA ARG A 71 -2.29 13.16 5.09
C ARG A 71 -3.70 12.82 5.58
N HIS A 72 -3.80 11.81 6.44
CA HIS A 72 -5.05 11.33 7.05
C HIS A 72 -6.07 10.71 6.08
N SER A 73 -5.70 10.34 4.86
CA SER A 73 -6.61 9.66 3.91
C SER A 73 -6.57 8.14 4.02
N GLN A 74 -6.77 7.61 5.24
CA GLN A 74 -6.71 6.16 5.50
C GLN A 74 -7.70 5.34 4.64
N PHE A 75 -8.83 5.92 4.24
CA PHE A 75 -9.83 5.28 3.37
C PHE A 75 -9.44 5.24 1.89
N GLU A 76 -8.42 6.00 1.49
CA GLU A 76 -7.89 6.00 0.12
C GLU A 76 -6.75 4.99 -0.06
N ASN A 77 -6.35 4.28 1.00
CA ASN A 77 -5.31 3.26 0.93
C ASN A 77 -5.93 1.85 0.98
N PRO A 78 -6.00 1.14 -0.15
CA PRO A 78 -6.51 -0.23 -0.20
C PRO A 78 -5.80 -1.20 0.77
N CYS A 79 -4.52 -0.98 1.09
CA CYS A 79 -3.81 -1.81 2.05
C CYS A 79 -4.39 -1.70 3.46
N GLU A 80 -4.87 -0.53 3.88
CA GLU A 80 -5.50 -0.35 5.19
C GLU A 80 -6.81 -1.16 5.27
N GLU A 81 -7.56 -1.23 4.18
CA GLU A 81 -8.80 -2.02 4.12
C GLU A 81 -8.51 -3.53 4.20
N VAL A 82 -7.49 -4.01 3.48
CA VAL A 82 -7.02 -5.40 3.58
C VAL A 82 -6.55 -5.75 4.99
N PHE A 83 -5.88 -4.82 5.69
CA PHE A 83 -5.48 -5.03 7.09
C PHE A 83 -6.67 -5.07 8.04
N ARG A 84 -7.71 -4.25 7.83
CA ARG A 84 -8.90 -4.21 8.69
C ARG A 84 -9.74 -5.49 8.62
N THR A 85 -9.73 -6.20 7.50
CA THR A 85 -10.50 -7.44 7.33
C THR A 85 -9.82 -8.68 7.91
N ASN A 86 -8.54 -8.60 8.30
CA ASN A 86 -7.71 -9.76 8.63
C ASN A 86 -7.30 -9.78 10.12
N ASP A 87 -7.51 -10.92 10.80
CA ASP A 87 -7.03 -11.20 12.16
C ASP A 87 -5.55 -11.63 12.10
N LEU A 88 -4.70 -10.79 12.68
CA LEU A 88 -3.69 -10.05 11.91
C LEU A 88 -2.38 -10.79 11.61
N VAL A 89 -2.19 -12.03 12.05
CA VAL A 89 -0.89 -12.71 11.89
C VAL A 89 -1.03 -14.13 11.40
N ARG A 90 -1.84 -14.97 12.07
CA ARG A 90 -2.01 -16.37 11.66
C ARG A 90 -2.79 -16.52 10.35
N ARG A 91 -3.84 -15.70 10.17
CA ARG A 91 -4.60 -15.73 8.92
C ARG A 91 -3.86 -15.04 7.77
N MET A 92 -2.97 -14.09 8.03
CA MET A 92 -2.26 -13.36 6.95
C MET A 92 -1.22 -14.23 6.24
N THR A 93 -0.57 -15.15 6.95
CA THR A 93 0.26 -16.19 6.34
C THR A 93 -0.58 -17.12 5.46
N ASP A 94 -1.76 -17.53 5.95
CA ASP A 94 -2.66 -18.45 5.22
C ASP A 94 -3.48 -17.76 4.09
N SER A 95 -3.68 -16.43 4.15
CA SER A 95 -4.56 -15.69 3.22
C SER A 95 -3.83 -14.96 2.10
N CYS A 96 -2.50 -14.83 2.13
CA CYS A 96 -1.76 -14.45 0.92
C CYS A 96 -2.01 -15.46 -0.23
N GLU A 97 -2.35 -16.71 0.09
CA GLU A 97 -2.80 -17.73 -0.88
C GLU A 97 -4.32 -17.72 -1.15
N GLY A 98 -5.12 -16.98 -0.37
CA GLY A 98 -6.57 -17.16 -0.27
C GLY A 98 -7.45 -15.93 -0.52
N ILE A 99 -6.91 -14.72 -0.73
CA ILE A 99 -7.74 -13.56 -1.08
C ILE A 99 -8.20 -13.68 -2.55
N PRO A 100 -9.51 -13.75 -2.83
CA PRO A 100 -9.99 -13.78 -4.21
C PRO A 100 -9.66 -12.46 -4.93
N VAL A 101 -9.27 -12.56 -6.20
CA VAL A 101 -9.00 -11.43 -7.11
C VAL A 101 -10.13 -10.39 -7.09
N ASN A 102 -11.37 -10.85 -7.00
CA ASN A 102 -12.56 -9.98 -6.95
C ASN A 102 -12.60 -9.09 -5.70
N SER A 103 -12.03 -9.55 -4.57
CA SER A 103 -11.97 -8.75 -3.35
C SER A 103 -10.96 -7.61 -3.46
N LEU A 104 -9.79 -7.87 -4.07
CA LEU A 104 -8.74 -6.86 -4.24
C LEU A 104 -9.16 -5.75 -5.19
N SER A 105 -9.76 -6.11 -6.33
CA SER A 105 -10.34 -5.15 -7.26
C SER A 105 -11.44 -4.30 -6.62
N ASN A 106 -12.29 -4.91 -5.76
CA ASN A 106 -13.30 -4.17 -5.01
C ASN A 106 -12.69 -3.17 -4.02
N PHE A 107 -11.60 -3.51 -3.31
CA PHE A 107 -10.93 -2.56 -2.40
C PHE A 107 -10.32 -1.37 -3.15
N VAL A 108 -9.71 -1.62 -4.32
CA VAL A 108 -9.20 -0.55 -5.17
C VAL A 108 -10.35 0.34 -5.66
N ALA A 109 -11.43 -0.25 -6.17
CA ALA A 109 -12.60 0.50 -6.63
C ALA A 109 -13.24 1.31 -5.49
N HIS A 110 -13.30 0.76 -4.28
CA HIS A 110 -13.81 1.45 -3.09
C HIS A 110 -12.94 2.67 -2.75
N ALA A 111 -11.61 2.52 -2.72
CA ALA A 111 -10.68 3.64 -2.52
C ALA A 111 -10.82 4.74 -3.60
N GLU A 112 -11.05 4.36 -4.86
CA GLU A 112 -11.34 5.30 -5.95
C GLU A 112 -12.64 6.08 -5.72
N THR A 113 -13.67 5.47 -5.11
CA THR A 113 -14.90 6.21 -4.77
C THR A 113 -14.65 7.33 -3.78
N PHE A 114 -13.74 7.16 -2.82
CA PHE A 114 -13.36 8.23 -1.89
C PHE A 114 -12.54 9.31 -2.59
N SER A 115 -11.57 8.93 -3.43
CA SER A 115 -10.80 9.89 -4.23
C SER A 115 -11.71 10.79 -5.06
N ASN A 116 -12.74 10.22 -5.69
CA ASN A 116 -13.73 10.97 -6.45
C ASN A 116 -14.57 11.90 -5.57
N LYS A 117 -14.95 11.49 -4.36
CA LYS A 117 -15.70 12.37 -3.45
C LYS A 117 -14.83 13.51 -2.91
N TYR A 118 -13.55 13.24 -2.64
CA TYR A 118 -12.58 14.22 -2.14
C TYR A 118 -12.31 15.30 -3.19
N LEU A 119 -12.05 14.89 -4.45
CA LEU A 119 -11.88 15.81 -5.58
C LEU A 119 -13.11 16.70 -5.81
N ASN A 120 -14.30 16.17 -5.52
CA ASN A 120 -15.56 16.91 -5.65
C ASN A 120 -15.93 17.71 -4.38
N LEU A 121 -15.07 17.76 -3.36
CA LEU A 121 -15.32 18.38 -2.05
C LEU A 121 -16.65 17.93 -1.41
N LYS A 122 -17.12 16.73 -1.75
CA LYS A 122 -18.38 16.16 -1.22
C LYS A 122 -18.20 15.56 0.16
N ASP A 123 -16.96 15.39 0.61
CA ASP A 123 -16.61 14.83 1.92
C ASP A 123 -16.41 15.89 3.01
N ILE A 124 -16.51 17.18 2.67
CA ILE A 124 -16.40 18.28 3.63
C ILE A 124 -17.82 18.77 3.95
N PRO A 125 -18.27 18.73 5.22
CA PRO A 125 -19.53 19.35 5.61
C PRO A 125 -19.47 20.85 5.30
N ARG A 126 -20.34 21.32 4.40
CA ARG A 126 -20.53 22.76 4.17
C ARG A 126 -21.43 23.28 5.29
N TYR A 127 -20.82 23.84 6.33
CA TYR A 127 -21.51 24.66 7.33
C TYR A 127 -21.59 26.11 6.88
#